data_AF-A0A3P7NGI2-F1
#
_entry.id   AF-A0A3P7NGI2-F1
#
_cell.length_a   1.000
_cell.length_b   1.000
_cell.length_c   1.000
_cell.angle_alpha   90.00
_cell.angle_beta   90.00
_cell.angle_gamma   90.00
#
_symmetry.space_group_name_H-M   'P 1'
#
loop_
_entity.id
_entity.type
_entity.pdbx_description
1 polymer ?
#
loop_
_entity_poly.entity_id
_entity_poly.type
_entity_poly.pdbx_seq_one_letter_code
_entity_poly.pdbx_strand_id
1 'polypeptide(L)'
;MTLSVRDREVDSSLHATDTVKHYRVKHIDGGGFYITTKRGFPTLRDLVEHYSADANGLCCRLTRPCPRPPPLTTDLSVQTKDHWEVPRKSISFVEQLGSGQFGEVWKGLSASFNTYNIFINKRTSLGTA
;
A
#
# COMPACT_ATOMS: atom_id res chain seq x y z
N MET A 1 -2.07 7.67 -14.14
CA MET A 1 -0.77 7.20 -13.61
C MET A 1 0.03 8.41 -13.12
N THR A 2 0.98 8.23 -12.20
CA THR A 2 1.79 9.34 -11.66
C THR A 2 3.26 8.95 -11.64
N LEU A 3 4.13 9.89 -12.04
CA LEU A 3 5.58 9.83 -11.86
C LEU A 3 5.97 10.70 -10.66
N SER A 4 6.64 10.13 -9.68
CA SER A 4 7.11 10.84 -8.48
C SER A 4 8.61 11.02 -8.56
N VAL A 5 9.09 12.26 -8.46
CA VAL A 5 10.51 12.61 -8.54
C VAL A 5 10.94 13.20 -7.20
N ARG A 6 12.00 12.65 -6.61
CA ARG A 6 12.65 13.22 -5.42
C ARG A 6 13.73 14.18 -5.89
N ASP A 7 13.70 15.39 -5.36
CA ASP A 7 14.64 16.45 -5.66
C ASP A 7 15.30 16.95 -4.37
N ARG A 8 16.62 17.07 -4.39
CA ARG A 8 17.40 17.54 -3.24
C ARG A 8 17.89 18.94 -3.56
N GLU A 9 17.19 19.92 -3.01
CA GLU A 9 17.53 21.33 -3.18
C GLU A 9 18.50 21.73 -2.06
N VAL A 10 19.58 22.43 -2.40
CA VAL A 10 20.55 22.97 -1.42
C VAL A 10 20.45 24.49 -1.48
N ASP A 11 20.04 25.09 -0.37
CA ASP A 11 19.94 26.54 -0.26
C ASP A 11 21.33 27.19 -0.08
N SER A 12 21.40 28.49 -0.34
CA SER A 12 22.51 29.41 -0.04
C SER A 12 23.08 29.28 1.38
N SER A 13 22.26 28.85 2.36
CA SER A 13 22.65 28.53 3.73
C SER A 13 23.29 27.13 3.92
N LEU A 14 23.57 26.40 2.83
CA LEU A 14 24.05 25.00 2.80
C LEU A 14 23.09 23.97 3.42
N HIS A 15 21.84 24.36 3.68
CA HIS A 15 20.81 23.42 4.10
C HIS A 15 20.26 22.65 2.89
N ALA A 16 20.25 21.32 3.01
CA ALA A 16 19.66 20.44 2.02
C ALA A 16 18.24 20.06 2.42
N THR A 17 17.28 20.27 1.52
CA THR A 17 15.89 19.85 1.68
C THR A 17 15.54 18.81 0.63
N ASP A 18 14.94 17.71 1.08
CA ASP A 18 14.41 16.69 0.18
C ASP A 18 12.93 17.00 -0.09
N THR A 19 12.59 17.25 -1.35
CA THR A 19 11.21 17.43 -1.79
C THR A 19 10.79 16.32 -2.73
N VAL A 20 9.50 16.01 -2.79
CA VAL A 20 8.94 15.07 -3.76
C VAL A 20 7.89 15.79 -4.59
N LYS A 21 8.08 15.79 -5.91
CA LYS A 21 7.15 16.41 -6.86
C LYS A 21 6.46 15.32 -7.68
N HIS A 22 5.15 15.44 -7.82
CA HIS A 22 4.30 14.44 -8.45
C HIS A 22 3.79 14.95 -9.80
N TYR A 23 4.09 14.21 -10.86
CA TYR A 23 3.73 14.54 -12.23
C TYR A 23 2.67 13.56 -12.73
N ARG A 24 1.52 14.07 -13.16
CA ARG A 24 0.44 13.25 -13.72
C ARG A 24 0.83 12.78 -15.12
N VAL A 25 0.97 11.47 -15.30
CA VAL A 25 1.13 10.85 -16.62
C VAL A 25 -0.27 10.59 -17.19
N LYS A 26 -0.56 11.25 -18.31
CA LYS A 26 -1.80 11.17 -19.07
C LYS A 26 -1.62 10.25 -20.27
N HIS A 27 -2.74 9.73 -20.78
CA HIS A 27 -2.81 8.87 -21.96
C HIS A 27 -3.40 9.65 -23.13
N ILE A 28 -3.01 9.25 -24.33
CA ILE A 28 -3.57 9.76 -25.59
C ILE A 28 -4.58 8.74 -26.12
N ASP A 29 -5.72 9.21 -26.63
CA ASP A 29 -6.69 8.38 -27.33
C ASP A 29 -6.04 7.87 -28.63
N GLY A 30 -5.72 6.58 -28.68
CA GLY A 30 -4.91 5.98 -29.75
C GLY A 30 -3.57 5.38 -29.30
N GLY A 31 -3.23 5.51 -28.01
CA GLY A 31 -2.03 4.94 -27.41
C GLY A 31 -0.93 5.99 -27.19
N GLY A 32 -0.12 5.75 -26.16
CA GLY A 32 0.96 6.65 -25.77
C GLY A 32 0.69 7.45 -24.49
N PHE A 33 1.74 8.08 -23.98
CA PHE A 33 1.86 8.67 -22.65
C PHE A 33 2.49 10.05 -22.74
N TYR A 34 2.05 10.96 -21.88
CA TYR A 34 2.68 12.28 -21.76
C TYR A 34 2.51 12.87 -20.36
N ILE A 35 3.43 13.75 -19.97
CA ILE A 35 3.32 14.59 -18.77
C ILE A 35 2.89 16.00 -19.16
N THR A 36 3.52 16.56 -20.20
CA THR A 36 3.17 17.86 -20.79
C THR A 36 2.59 17.66 -22.19
N THR A 37 1.68 18.54 -22.62
CA THR A 37 1.08 18.46 -23.96
C THR A 37 2.09 18.71 -25.10
N LYS A 38 3.32 19.11 -24.77
CA LYS A 38 4.38 19.43 -25.74
C LYS A 38 5.00 18.18 -26.38
N ARG A 39 5.00 17.04 -25.68
CA ARG A 39 5.67 15.82 -26.15
C ARG A 39 4.97 14.57 -25.62
N GLY A 40 4.58 13.70 -26.54
CA GLY A 40 4.06 12.36 -26.26
C GLY A 40 5.10 11.28 -26.52
N PHE A 41 4.88 10.12 -25.91
CA PHE A 41 5.76 8.95 -25.98
C PHE A 41 4.94 7.70 -26.25
N PRO A 42 5.36 6.79 -27.13
CA PRO A 42 4.60 5.58 -27.42
C PRO A 42 4.61 4.61 -26.23
N THR A 43 5.71 4.53 -25.48
CA THR A 43 5.80 3.71 -24.26
C THR A 43 6.24 4.51 -23.03
N LEU A 44 5.98 3.96 -21.84
CA LEU A 44 6.50 4.51 -20.58
C LEU A 44 8.04 4.47 -20.51
N ARG A 45 8.67 3.48 -21.17
CA ARG A 45 10.13 3.39 -21.23
C ARG A 45 10.70 4.62 -21.95
N ASP A 46 10.15 4.97 -23.12
CA ASP A 46 10.62 6.12 -23.89
C ASP A 46 10.44 7.44 -23.13
N LEU A 47 9.34 7.55 -22.37
CA LEU A 47 9.10 8.69 -21.47
C LEU A 47 10.20 8.77 -20.40
N VAL A 48 10.53 7.65 -19.75
CA VAL A 48 11.58 7.60 -18.72
C VAL A 48 12.95 7.91 -19.32
N GLU A 49 13.30 7.33 -20.47
CA GLU A 49 14.58 7.58 -21.14
C GLU A 49 14.74 9.05 -21.51
N HIS A 50 13.69 9.67 -22.07
CA HIS A 50 13.71 11.09 -22.39
C HIS A 50 13.95 11.97 -21.16
N TYR A 51 13.19 11.74 -20.09
CA TYR A 51 13.34 12.49 -18.84
C TYR A 51 14.59 12.08 -18.03
N SER A 52 15.29 11.02 -18.44
CA SER A 52 16.61 10.63 -17.92
C SER A 52 17.77 11.28 -18.68
N ALA A 53 17.52 11.81 -19.89
CA ALA A 53 18.49 12.56 -20.68
C ALA A 53 18.46 14.07 -20.37
N ASP A 54 17.27 14.63 -20.17
CA ASP A 54 17.07 16.03 -19.74
C ASP A 54 15.76 16.18 -18.93
N ALA A 55 15.71 17.11 -17.98
CA ALA A 55 14.53 17.34 -17.14
C ALA A 55 13.31 17.86 -17.92
N ASN A 56 13.48 18.65 -18.99
CA ASN A 56 12.41 19.12 -19.89
C ASN A 56 11.09 19.54 -19.19
N GLY A 57 11.20 20.27 -18.09
CA GLY A 57 10.06 20.76 -17.29
C GLY A 57 9.74 19.97 -16.02
N LEU A 58 10.46 18.88 -15.74
CA LEU A 58 10.55 18.30 -14.40
C LEU A 58 11.49 19.14 -13.53
N CYS A 59 11.40 19.00 -12.20
CA CYS A 59 12.28 19.69 -11.27
C CYS A 59 13.75 19.29 -11.42
N CYS A 60 13.97 18.02 -11.72
CA CYS A 60 15.27 17.49 -12.03
C CYS A 60 15.13 16.29 -12.96
N ARG A 61 16.26 15.90 -13.55
CA ARG A 61 16.34 14.76 -14.45
C ARG A 61 16.20 13.45 -13.68
N LEU A 62 15.58 12.45 -14.29
CA LEU A 62 15.51 11.10 -13.73
C LEU A 62 16.91 10.49 -13.70
N THR A 63 17.27 9.89 -12.56
CA THR A 63 18.61 9.33 -12.35
C THR A 63 18.55 7.88 -11.90
N ARG A 64 17.95 7.62 -10.74
CA ARG A 64 17.85 6.28 -10.16
C ARG A 64 16.40 5.95 -9.86
N PRO A 65 15.93 4.74 -10.22
CA PRO A 65 14.62 4.28 -9.79
C PRO A 65 14.59 4.13 -8.27
N CYS A 66 13.45 4.45 -7.66
CA CYS A 66 13.26 4.25 -6.23
C CYS A 66 13.14 2.73 -5.94
N PRO A 67 14.01 2.13 -5.11
CA PRO A 67 13.90 0.72 -4.76
C PRO A 67 12.59 0.48 -4.01
N ARG A 68 11.78 -0.45 -4.51
CA ARG A 68 10.56 -0.89 -3.83
C ARG A 68 10.91 -2.15 -3.04
N PRO A 69 10.80 -2.16 -1.69
CA PRO A 69 10.94 -3.40 -0.96
C PRO A 69 9.90 -4.41 -1.48
N PRO A 70 10.24 -5.71 -1.55
CA PRO A 70 9.26 -6.71 -1.95
C PRO A 70 8.03 -6.60 -1.04
N PRO A 71 6.82 -6.73 -1.60
CA PRO A 71 5.62 -6.70 -0.78
C PRO A 71 5.72 -7.81 0.27
N LEU A 72 5.49 -7.47 1.53
CA LEU A 72 5.45 -8.45 2.61
C LEU A 72 4.18 -9.30 2.42
N THR A 73 4.32 -10.47 1.79
CA THR A 73 3.21 -11.40 1.52
C THR A 73 2.92 -12.30 2.73
N THR A 74 2.91 -11.76 3.94
CA THR A 74 2.67 -12.58 5.14
C THR A 74 1.24 -13.08 5.25
N ASP A 75 0.27 -12.42 4.60
CA ASP A 75 -1.17 -12.62 4.90
C ASP A 75 -2.02 -13.17 3.74
N LEU A 76 -1.44 -13.39 2.54
CA LEU A 76 -2.20 -13.82 1.34
C LEU A 76 -1.63 -15.05 0.64
N SER A 77 -0.65 -15.72 1.25
CA SER A 77 -0.13 -16.99 0.70
C SER A 77 -1.19 -18.09 0.84
N VAL A 78 -1.55 -18.71 -0.29
CA VAL A 78 -2.42 -19.91 -0.32
C VAL A 78 -1.85 -21.05 0.54
N GLN A 79 -0.53 -21.07 0.75
CA GLN A 79 0.16 -22.07 1.58
C GLN A 79 -0.02 -21.86 3.09
N THR A 80 -0.40 -20.66 3.55
CA THR A 80 -0.63 -20.38 4.99
C THR A 80 -2.12 -20.28 5.35
N LYS A 81 -3.04 -20.53 4.40
CA LYS A 81 -4.49 -20.45 4.62
C LYS A 81 -4.94 -21.31 5.81
N ASP A 82 -4.39 -22.52 5.93
CA ASP A 82 -4.72 -23.46 7.01
C ASP A 82 -4.04 -23.11 8.35
N HIS A 83 -3.06 -22.19 8.36
CA HIS A 83 -2.40 -21.73 9.59
C HIS A 83 -3.17 -20.61 10.31
N TRP A 84 -4.21 -20.05 9.69
CA TRP A 84 -5.06 -19.02 10.30
C TRP A 84 -6.25 -19.60 11.08
N GLU A 85 -6.50 -20.91 10.95
CA GLU A 85 -7.56 -21.60 11.68
C GLU A 85 -7.05 -22.09 13.05
N VAL A 86 -7.60 -21.51 14.12
CA VAL A 86 -7.29 -21.94 15.49
C VAL A 86 -8.47 -22.75 16.04
N PRO A 87 -8.25 -23.95 16.61
CA PRO A 87 -9.33 -24.73 17.21
C PRO A 87 -10.06 -23.91 18.28
N ARG A 88 -11.38 -23.77 18.18
CA ARG A 88 -12.16 -22.97 19.14
C ARG A 88 -11.98 -23.43 20.60
N LYS A 89 -11.66 -24.70 20.81
CA LYS A 89 -11.37 -25.29 22.14
C LYS A 89 -10.02 -24.86 22.73
N SER A 90 -9.08 -24.38 21.91
CA SER A 90 -7.77 -23.94 22.39
C SER A 90 -7.77 -22.50 22.89
N ILE A 91 -8.92 -21.84 22.89
CA ILE A 91 -9.11 -20.45 23.30
C ILE A 91 -10.19 -20.39 24.39
N SER A 92 -9.86 -19.82 25.53
CA SER A 92 -10.82 -19.48 26.59
C SER A 92 -11.15 -18.00 26.55
N PHE A 93 -12.42 -17.65 26.71
CA PHE A 93 -12.87 -16.26 26.82
C PHE A 93 -12.69 -15.78 28.26
N VAL A 94 -12.08 -14.60 28.44
CA VAL A 94 -11.74 -14.04 29.74
C VAL A 94 -12.64 -12.86 30.06
N GLU A 95 -12.59 -11.81 29.25
CA GLU A 95 -13.35 -10.58 29.47
C GLU A 95 -13.91 -10.03 28.16
N GLN A 96 -15.12 -9.48 28.19
CA GLN A 96 -15.67 -8.76 27.05
C GLN A 96 -15.07 -7.36 27.01
N LEU A 97 -14.37 -7.04 25.91
CA LEU A 97 -13.73 -5.75 25.71
C LEU A 97 -14.68 -4.74 25.05
N GLY A 98 -15.68 -5.21 24.31
CA GLY A 98 -16.69 -4.34 23.71
C GLY A 98 -17.77 -5.08 22.95
N SER A 99 -18.86 -4.37 22.64
CA SER A 99 -19.94 -4.82 21.78
C SER A 99 -20.31 -3.70 20.81
N GLY A 100 -20.51 -4.04 19.54
CA GLY A 100 -20.83 -3.10 18.48
C GLY A 100 -21.90 -3.64 17.53
N GLN A 101 -22.18 -2.91 16.45
CA GLN A 101 -23.18 -3.35 15.46
C GLN A 101 -22.81 -4.69 14.81
N PHE A 102 -21.52 -4.95 14.61
CA PHE A 102 -21.02 -6.10 13.85
C PHE A 102 -20.72 -7.34 14.69
N GLY A 103 -20.68 -7.23 16.02
CA GLY A 103 -20.17 -8.32 16.85
C GLY A 103 -19.81 -7.91 18.26
N GLU A 104 -19.23 -8.87 18.97
CA GLU A 104 -18.62 -8.68 20.28
C GLU A 104 -17.11 -8.91 20.18
N VAL A 105 -16.35 -8.13 20.92
CA VAL A 105 -14.91 -8.31 21.07
C VAL A 105 -14.66 -8.86 22.46
N TRP A 106 -13.98 -10.00 22.52
CA TRP A 106 -13.60 -10.65 23.77
C TRP A 106 -12.08 -10.78 23.83
N LYS A 107 -11.51 -10.57 25.01
CA LYS A 107 -10.17 -11.05 25.31
C LYS A 107 -10.23 -12.55 25.53
N GLY A 108 -9.30 -13.27 24.93
CA GLY A 108 -9.12 -14.67 25.23
C GLY A 108 -7.67 -15.04 25.50
N LEU A 109 -7.52 -16.20 26.12
CA LEU A 109 -6.24 -16.82 26.43
C LEU A 109 -6.16 -18.16 25.72
N SER A 110 -4.97 -18.49 25.20
CA SER A 110 -4.68 -19.83 24.70
C SER A 110 -4.19 -20.76 25.80
N ALA A 111 -4.15 -22.05 25.50
CA ALA A 111 -3.49 -23.05 26.36
C ALA A 111 -2.00 -22.75 26.62
N SER A 112 -1.33 -22.01 25.72
CA SER A 112 0.04 -21.53 25.89
C SER A 112 0.12 -20.12 26.50
N PHE A 113 -0.96 -19.62 27.11
CA PHE A 113 -1.06 -18.30 27.78
C PHE A 113 -0.84 -17.08 26.89
N ASN A 114 -0.85 -17.23 25.57
CA ASN A 114 -0.90 -16.07 24.67
C ASN A 114 -2.26 -15.38 24.78
N THR A 115 -2.25 -14.05 24.85
CA THR A 115 -3.46 -13.21 24.92
C THR A 115 -3.89 -12.77 23.52
N TYR A 116 -5.19 -12.90 23.23
CA TYR A 116 -5.77 -12.54 21.94
C TYR A 116 -7.00 -11.63 22.11
N ASN A 117 -7.21 -10.75 21.13
CA ASN A 117 -8.49 -10.06 20.96
C ASN A 117 -9.29 -10.82 19.90
N ILE A 118 -10.45 -11.33 20.29
CA ILE A 118 -11.27 -12.24 19.49
C ILE A 118 -12.56 -11.51 19.12
N PHE A 119 -12.75 -11.30 17.82
CA PHE A 119 -14.00 -10.77 17.30
C PHE A 119 -14.98 -11.90 16.99
N ILE A 120 -16.17 -11.82 17.59
CA ILE A 120 -17.26 -12.78 17.37
C ILE A 120 -18.31 -12.08 16.52
N ASN A 121 -18.44 -12.50 15.26
CA ASN A 121 -19.52 -12.07 14.38
C ASN A 121 -20.88 -12.49 14.97
N LYS A 122 -21.87 -11.58 14.95
CA LYS A 122 -23.25 -11.95 15.25
C LYS A 122 -23.70 -12.95 14.18
N ARG A 123 -24.10 -14.17 14.60
CA ARG A 123 -24.72 -15.10 13.65
C ARG A 123 -25.97 -14.41 13.11
N THR A 124 -26.05 -14.23 11.80
CA THR A 124 -27.31 -13.91 11.13
C THR A 124 -28.26 -15.03 11.50
N SER A 125 -29.34 -14.69 12.22
CA SER A 125 -30.46 -15.61 12.39
C SER A 125 -30.95 -15.97 11.00
N LEU A 126 -30.63 -17.17 10.52
CA LEU A 126 -31.44 -17.80 9.48
C LEU A 126 -32.83 -17.89 10.10
N GLY A 127 -33.71 -17.00 9.66
CA GLY A 127 -35.11 -16.99 10.06
C GLY A 127 -35.67 -18.39 9.81
N THR A 128 -36.12 -19.02 10.88
CA THR A 128 -37.03 -20.15 10.80
C THR A 128 -38.44 -19.62 10.49
N ALA A 129 -39.12 -20.34 9.60
CA ALA A 129 -40.51 -20.23 9.13
C ALA A 129 -40.71 -19.40 7.85
#